data_AF-A0A392TNB0-F1
#
_entry.id   AF-A0A392TNB0-F1
#
_cell.length_a   1.000
_cell.length_b   1.000
_cell.length_c   1.000
_cell.angle_alpha   90.00
_cell.angle_beta   90.00
_cell.angle_gamma   90.00
#
_symmetry.space_group_name_H-M   'P 1'
#
loop_
_entity.id
_entity.type
_entity.pdbx_description
1 polymer ?
#
loop_
_entity_poly.entity_id
_entity_poly.type
_entity_poly.pdbx_seq_one_letter_code
_entity_poly.pdbx_strand_id
1 'polypeptide(L)' 'MKKEIAEFVYACLVFQKSKVEHQKPSGLLQPLFIPEWRWDSIAMDFVSGLPKTAK' A
#
# COMPACT_ATOMS: atom_id res chain seq x y z
N MET A 1 -28.08 -16.27 16.30
CA MET A 1 -28.22 -15.64 14.96
C MET A 1 -27.04 -14.74 14.55
N LYS A 2 -26.89 -13.48 15.01
CA LYS A 2 -25.78 -12.60 14.51
C LYS A 2 -24.38 -13.19 14.73
N LYS A 3 -24.17 -13.86 15.87
CA LYS A 3 -22.91 -14.52 16.21
C LYS A 3 -22.60 -15.71 15.28
N GLU A 4 -23.57 -16.60 15.07
CA GLU A 4 -23.43 -17.73 14.14
C GLU A 4 -23.13 -17.26 12.70
N ILE A 5 -23.78 -16.17 12.26
CA ILE A 5 -23.52 -15.59 10.94
C ILE A 5 -22.07 -15.09 10.85
N ALA A 6 -21.57 -14.42 11.89
CA ALA A 6 -20.18 -13.96 11.93
C ALA A 6 -19.19 -15.13 11.91
N GLU A 7 -19.46 -16.19 12.67
CA GLU A 7 -18.64 -17.42 12.69
C GLU A 7 -18.65 -18.13 11.33
N PHE A 8 -19.80 -18.21 10.67
CA PHE A 8 -19.93 -18.78 9.32
C PHE A 8 -19.17 -17.96 8.27
N VAL A 9 -19.30 -16.63 8.29
CA VAL A 9 -18.58 -15.74 7.38
C VAL A 9 -17.08 -15.81 7.63
N TYR A 10 -16.66 -15.89 8.89
CA TYR A 10 -15.24 -16.02 9.26
C TYR A 10 -14.64 -17.35 8.75
N ALA A 11 -15.38 -18.45 8.81
CA ALA A 11 -14.93 -19.76 8.33
C ALA A 11 -14.92 -19.90 6.80
N CYS A 12 -15.57 -19.01 6.05
CA CYS A 12 -15.71 -19.13 4.60
C CYS A 12 -14.49 -18.60 3.84
N LEU A 13 -13.71 -19.51 3.23
CA LEU A 13 -12.52 -19.16 2.44
C LEU A 13 -12.80 -18.25 1.24
N VAL A 14 -13.99 -18.35 0.63
CA VAL A 14 -14.37 -17.49 -0.51
C VAL A 14 -14.54 -16.04 -0.05
N PHE A 15 -15.19 -15.83 1.11
CA PHE A 15 -15.31 -14.51 1.71
C PHE A 15 -13.95 -13.96 2.13
N GLN A 16 -13.10 -14.78 2.78
CA GLN A 16 -11.78 -14.32 3.19
C GLN A 16 -10.89 -13.88 2.01
N LYS A 17 -10.96 -14.56 0.86
CA LYS A 17 -10.17 -14.19 -0.34
C LYS A 17 -10.74 -13.00 -1.11
N SER A 18 -12.06 -12.84 -1.14
CA SER A 18 -12.73 -11.79 -1.93
C SER A 18 -12.93 -10.49 -1.17
N LYS A 19 -13.00 -10.55 0.16
CA LYS A 19 -13.22 -9.43 1.08
C LYS A 19 -12.07 -9.35 2.08
N VAL A 20 -10.83 -9.46 1.59
CA VAL A 20 -9.65 -9.20 2.41
C VAL A 20 -9.77 -7.76 2.94
N GLU A 21 -9.52 -7.59 4.23
CA GLU A 21 -9.45 -6.28 4.85
C GLU A 21 -8.24 -5.52 4.28
N HIS A 22 -8.51 -4.54 3.41
CA HIS A 22 -7.46 -3.70 2.81
C HIS A 22 -7.00 -2.58 3.75
N GLN A 23 -7.67 -2.40 4.88
CA GLN A 23 -7.21 -1.48 5.92
C GLN A 23 -6.12 -2.16 6.74
N LYS A 24 -4.89 -2.13 6.21
CA LYS A 24 -3.74 -2.25 7.11
C LYS A 24 -3.82 -1.06 8.08
N PRO A 25 -3.64 -1.28 9.39
CA PRO A 25 -3.49 -0.16 10.31
C PRO A 25 -2.37 0.72 9.77
N SER A 26 -2.61 2.02 9.67
CA SER A 26 -1.60 2.98 9.26
C SER A 26 -0.47 2.91 10.28
N GLY A 27 0.61 2.21 9.91
CA GLY A 27 1.79 2.12 10.75
C GLY A 27 2.49 3.48 10.83
N LEU A 28 3.38 3.63 11.82
CA LEU A 28 4.31 4.74 11.84
C LEU A 28 5.15 4.69 10.56
N LEU A 29 5.15 5.78 9.79
CA LEU A 29 6.09 5.93 8.68
C LEU A 29 7.50 5.83 9.26
N GLN A 30 8.34 5.00 8.67
CA GLN A 30 9.77 4.98 8.98
C GLN A 30 10.42 6.14 8.23
N PRO A 31 10.87 7.21 8.92
CA PRO A 31 11.56 8.30 8.26
C PRO A 31 12.89 7.81 7.68
N LEU A 32 13.26 8.36 6.52
CA LEU A 32 14.59 8.17 5.96
C LEU A 32 15.63 8.92 6.80
N PHE A 33 16.87 8.44 6.76
CA PHE A 33 17.99 9.13 7.39
C PHE A 33 18.18 10.52 6.76
N ILE A 34 18.43 11.53 7.61
CA ILE A 34 18.71 12.90 7.17
C ILE A 34 20.19 12.95 6.75
N PRO A 35 20.51 13.29 5.49
CA PRO A 35 21.91 13.36 5.05
C PRO A 35 22.64 14.49 5.79
N GLU A 36 23.90 14.28 6.17
CA GLU A 36 24.69 15.24 6.95
C GLU A 36 25.31 16.33 6.07
N TRP A 37 25.62 16.00 4.81
CA TRP A 37 26.25 16.90 3.86
C TRP A 37 25.51 16.97 2.52
N ARG A 38 25.91 17.97 1.72
CA ARG A 38 25.38 18.13 0.37
C ARG A 38 25.75 16.90 -0.48
N TRP A 39 24.75 16.30 -1.12
CA TRP A 39 24.87 15.17 -2.04
C TRP A 39 25.13 13.80 -1.42
N ASP A 40 25.04 13.66 -0.09
CA ASP A 40 25.19 12.38 0.61
C ASP A 40 24.07 11.37 0.29
N SER A 41 22.91 11.86 -0.14
CA SER A 41 21.78 11.03 -0.56
C SER A 41 21.12 11.66 -1.79
N ILE A 42 20.98 10.86 -2.85
CA ILE A 42 20.30 11.24 -4.10
C ILE A 42 19.32 10.12 -4.43
N ALA A 43 18.03 10.45 -4.46
CA ALA A 43 16.99 9.58 -4.99
C ALA A 43 16.69 9.98 -6.44
N MET A 44 16.54 8.99 -7.33
CA MET A 44 16.15 9.19 -8.72
C MET A 44 14.99 8.26 -9.06
N ASP A 45 14.05 8.75 -9.85
CA ASP A 45 12.91 7.97 -10.33
C ASP A 45 12.59 8.34 -11.79
N PHE A 46 11.91 7.45 -12.51
CA PHE A 46 11.53 7.64 -13.91
C PHE A 46 10.05 8.03 -14.03
N VAL A 47 9.80 9.12 -14.75
CA VAL A 47 8.44 9.47 -15.19
C VAL A 47 8.17 8.83 -16.54
N SER A 48 7.13 8.01 -16.62
CA SER A 48 6.65 7.39 -17.87
C SER A 48 5.35 8.03 -18.36
N GLY A 49 4.97 7.80 -19.62
CA GLY A 49 3.69 8.25 -20.16
C GLY A 49 3.62 9.73 -20.58
N LEU A 50 4.76 10.37 -20.83
CA LEU A 50 4.79 11.76 -21.30
C LEU A 50 4.19 11.90 -22.72
N PRO A 51 3.44 12.97 -23.00
CA PRO A 51 2.92 13.22 -24.34
C PRO A 51 4.06 13.43 -25.35
N LYS A 52 3.88 12.89 -26.56
CA LYS A 52 4.84 13.08 -27.66
C LYS A 52 4.66 14.48 -28.24
N THR A 53 5.75 15.20 -28.44
CA THR A 53 5.73 16.47 -29.20
C THR A 53 5.25 16.20 -30.62
N ALA A 54 4.29 17.01 -31.10
CA ALA A 54 3.86 16.98 -32.49
C ALA A 54 5.01 17.43 -33.40
N LYS A 55 5.16 16.78 -34.56
CA LYS A 55 6.13 17.17 -35.59
C LYS A 55 5.70 18.44 -36.29
#